data_AF-A0A0A7EBI5-F1
#
_entry.id   AF-A0A0A7EBI5-F1
#
_cell.length_a   1.000
_cell.length_b   1.000
_cell.length_c   1.000
_cell.angle_alpha   90.00
_cell.angle_beta   90.00
_cell.angle_gamma   90.00
#
_symmetry.space_group_name_H-M   'P 1'
#
loop_
_entity.id
_entity.type
_entity.pdbx_description
1 polymer ?
#
loop_
_entity_poly.entity_id
_entity_poly.type
_entity_poly.pdbx_seq_one_letter_code
_entity_poly.pdbx_strand_id
1 'polypeptide(L)'
;MFETGTTMYMLLLAVYSIMLSKLSGQEDIVVGSPAAGRPHAALERVIGMFVNTLAMRCQPEGRKTFSSYLQEIRELALTAYEHQDYPFEELVNKLETKREVNRNPLFDAMLVLQNSEDFRFEVPGLSISSVTPSHNVSKFDLTLHAEEHSDGIRCRFEYSTALFEEETIARWASHFIELVKGITSDIQMKLSEMQLLSAPARELLLETMGQYADYPRDESIVRLFEKQAAEHPEHTAVV
;
A
#
# COMPACT_ATOMS: atom_id res chain seq x y z
N MET A 1 0.73 -23.90 4.29
CA MET A 1 2.00 -23.39 4.88
C MET A 1 2.97 -23.21 3.72
N PHE A 2 3.51 -22.02 3.50
CA PHE A 2 4.48 -21.79 2.42
C PHE A 2 5.76 -22.59 2.70
N GLU A 3 6.48 -23.01 1.65
CA GLU A 3 7.78 -23.73 1.78
C GLU A 3 8.81 -22.97 2.63
N THR A 4 8.61 -21.66 2.79
CA THR A 4 9.44 -20.71 3.56
C THR A 4 9.09 -20.60 5.05
N GLY A 5 8.06 -21.32 5.54
CA GLY A 5 7.61 -21.22 6.93
C GLY A 5 6.93 -19.89 7.28
N THR A 6 6.45 -19.15 6.29
CA THR A 6 5.75 -17.85 6.44
C THR A 6 4.24 -18.04 6.47
N THR A 7 3.51 -17.02 6.94
CA THR A 7 2.04 -16.97 6.89
C THR A 7 1.54 -16.05 5.79
N MET A 8 0.24 -16.12 5.47
CA MET A 8 -0.37 -15.22 4.49
C MET A 8 -0.25 -13.75 4.92
N TYR A 9 -0.45 -13.49 6.21
CA TYR A 9 -0.25 -12.17 6.79
C TYR A 9 1.16 -11.62 6.50
N MET A 10 2.21 -12.42 6.74
CA MET A 10 3.60 -12.01 6.51
C MET A 10 3.85 -11.68 5.02
N LEU A 11 3.28 -12.49 4.12
CA LEU A 11 3.37 -12.24 2.68
C LEU A 11 2.71 -10.90 2.31
N LEU A 12 1.48 -10.68 2.76
CA LEU A 12 0.72 -9.46 2.48
C LEU A 12 1.39 -8.22 3.09
N LEU A 13 1.95 -8.33 4.30
CA LEU A 13 2.71 -7.25 4.93
C LEU A 13 3.98 -6.90 4.14
N ALA A 14 4.69 -7.92 3.64
CA ALA A 14 5.85 -7.71 2.78
C ALA A 14 5.45 -6.98 1.48
N VAL A 15 4.43 -7.45 0.77
CA VAL A 15 3.98 -6.83 -0.48
C VAL A 15 3.48 -5.40 -0.24
N TYR A 16 2.68 -5.20 0.80
CA TYR A 16 2.10 -3.89 1.10
C TYR A 16 3.18 -2.86 1.49
N SER A 17 4.15 -3.25 2.32
CA SER A 17 5.26 -2.36 2.67
C SER A 17 6.17 -2.04 1.47
N ILE A 18 6.39 -2.98 0.54
CA ILE A 18 7.09 -2.71 -0.74
C ILE A 18 6.30 -1.70 -1.59
N MET A 19 4.98 -1.86 -1.69
CA MET A 19 4.13 -0.92 -2.43
C MET A 19 4.23 0.49 -1.85
N LEU A 20 4.08 0.63 -0.53
CA LEU A 20 4.18 1.92 0.16
C LEU A 20 5.57 2.55 0.00
N SER A 21 6.63 1.75 0.06
CA SER A 21 8.01 2.19 -0.19
C SER A 21 8.18 2.76 -1.60
N LYS A 22 7.66 2.07 -2.62
CA LYS A 22 7.74 2.55 -4.01
C LYS A 22 6.90 3.80 -4.26
N LEU A 23 5.76 3.94 -3.59
CA LEU A 23 4.89 5.13 -3.70
C LEU A 23 5.48 6.35 -2.99
N SER A 24 6.12 6.15 -1.83
CA SER A 24 6.68 7.24 -1.01
C SER A 24 8.14 7.56 -1.32
N GLY A 25 8.87 6.64 -1.94
CA GLY A 25 10.33 6.71 -2.10
C GLY A 25 11.12 6.42 -0.82
N GLN A 26 10.48 5.92 0.24
CA GLN A 26 11.09 5.65 1.54
C GLN A 26 11.45 4.17 1.70
N GLU A 27 12.55 3.86 2.38
CA GLU A 27 12.97 2.48 2.72
C GLU A 27 12.73 2.13 4.19
N ASP A 28 12.01 2.98 4.95
CA ASP A 28 11.62 2.76 6.35
C ASP A 28 10.12 3.05 6.48
N ILE A 29 9.32 1.99 6.56
CA ILE A 29 7.86 2.06 6.46
C ILE A 29 7.26 1.46 7.73
N VAL A 30 6.44 2.23 8.45
CA VAL A 30 5.68 1.70 9.59
C VAL A 30 4.26 1.39 9.14
N VAL A 31 3.85 0.14 9.30
CA VAL A 31 2.48 -0.33 9.00
C VAL A 31 1.81 -0.73 10.31
N GLY A 32 0.63 -0.18 10.57
CA GLY A 32 -0.20 -0.63 11.68
C GLY A 32 -0.75 -2.03 11.42
N SER A 33 -0.90 -2.82 12.47
CA SER A 33 -1.61 -4.09 12.38
C SER A 33 -2.40 -4.43 13.64
N PRO A 34 -3.69 -4.82 13.52
CA PRO A 34 -4.47 -5.24 14.67
C PRO A 34 -4.05 -6.64 15.12
N ALA A 35 -3.80 -6.80 16.42
CA ALA A 35 -3.66 -8.08 17.09
C ALA A 35 -4.92 -8.35 17.92
N ALA A 36 -5.42 -9.59 17.91
CA ALA A 36 -6.67 -9.94 18.58
C ALA A 36 -6.67 -9.65 20.10
N GLY A 37 -5.48 -9.61 20.72
CA GLY A 37 -5.28 -9.32 22.15
C GLY A 37 -6.00 -10.29 23.07
N ARG A 38 -6.17 -11.53 22.62
CA ARG A 38 -6.74 -12.65 23.39
C ARG A 38 -5.66 -13.72 23.63
N PRO A 39 -4.61 -13.45 24.43
CA PRO A 39 -3.52 -14.40 24.64
C PRO A 39 -3.94 -15.65 25.44
N HIS A 40 -5.01 -15.56 26.23
CA HIS A 40 -5.53 -16.65 27.05
C HIS A 40 -6.80 -17.25 26.44
N ALA A 41 -6.86 -18.59 26.34
CA ALA A 41 -8.02 -19.30 25.82
C ALA A 41 -9.34 -18.96 26.55
N ALA A 42 -9.28 -18.62 27.84
CA ALA A 42 -10.44 -18.17 28.62
C ALA A 42 -11.08 -16.88 28.07
N LEU A 43 -10.33 -16.06 27.33
CA LEU A 43 -10.80 -14.81 26.74
C LEU A 43 -11.43 -15.01 25.36
N GLU A 44 -11.31 -16.18 24.75
CA GLU A 44 -11.79 -16.45 23.39
C GLU A 44 -13.30 -16.18 23.25
N ARG A 45 -14.09 -16.54 24.27
CA ARG A 45 -15.57 -16.39 24.26
C ARG A 45 -16.08 -15.16 25.00
N VAL A 46 -15.20 -14.28 25.45
CA VAL A 46 -15.59 -13.07 26.20
C VAL A 46 -15.93 -11.94 25.23
N ILE A 47 -17.09 -11.31 25.43
CA ILE A 47 -17.48 -10.11 24.69
C ILE A 47 -16.77 -8.90 25.31
N GLY A 48 -15.99 -8.17 24.52
CA GLY A 48 -15.24 -7.00 24.96
C GLY A 48 -14.24 -6.49 23.90
N MET A 49 -13.68 -5.31 24.13
CA MET A 49 -12.63 -4.72 23.28
C MET A 49 -11.27 -5.24 23.74
N PHE A 50 -10.69 -6.15 22.96
CA PHE A 50 -9.38 -6.77 23.24
C PHE A 50 -8.33 -6.42 22.18
N VAL A 51 -8.75 -5.85 21.04
CA VAL A 51 -7.83 -5.60 19.92
C VAL A 51 -6.76 -4.59 20.36
N ASN A 52 -5.50 -5.01 20.30
CA ASN A 52 -4.35 -4.13 20.40
C ASN A 52 -3.82 -3.83 19.00
N THR A 53 -3.02 -2.78 18.85
CA THR A 53 -2.40 -2.42 17.57
C THR A 53 -0.88 -2.47 17.66
N LEU A 54 -0.26 -3.16 16.71
CA LEU A 54 1.19 -3.28 16.58
C LEU A 54 1.69 -2.35 15.48
N ALA A 55 2.80 -1.67 15.75
CA ALA A 55 3.51 -0.86 14.75
C ALA A 55 4.61 -1.72 14.11
N MET A 56 4.37 -2.16 12.87
CA MET A 56 5.29 -3.02 12.12
C MET A 56 6.26 -2.13 11.33
N ARG A 57 7.47 -1.91 11.86
CA ARG A 57 8.52 -1.15 11.17
C ARG A 57 9.27 -2.04 10.19
N CYS A 58 9.01 -1.83 8.91
CA CYS A 58 9.50 -2.60 7.79
C CYS A 58 10.59 -1.83 7.03
N GLN A 59 11.61 -2.54 6.54
CA GLN A 59 12.74 -1.95 5.79
C GLN A 59 12.90 -2.56 4.38
N PRO A 60 12.00 -2.21 3.42
CA PRO A 60 12.00 -2.76 2.06
C PRO A 60 13.12 -2.15 1.18
N GLU A 61 14.37 -2.34 1.59
CA GLU A 61 15.54 -1.79 0.90
C GLU A 61 15.73 -2.40 -0.49
N GLY A 62 15.94 -1.55 -1.50
CA GLY A 62 15.89 -1.95 -2.91
C GLY A 62 16.85 -3.08 -3.30
N ARG A 63 17.99 -3.20 -2.61
CA ARG A 63 19.03 -4.22 -2.89
C ARG A 63 18.66 -5.64 -2.45
N LYS A 64 17.67 -5.80 -1.56
CA LYS A 64 17.24 -7.10 -1.03
C LYS A 64 16.49 -7.88 -2.10
N THR A 65 16.57 -9.21 -2.07
CA THR A 65 15.64 -10.06 -2.83
C THR A 65 14.32 -10.18 -2.07
N PHE A 66 13.22 -10.49 -2.77
CA PHE A 66 11.94 -10.71 -2.11
C PHE A 66 12.01 -11.81 -1.06
N SER A 67 12.64 -12.94 -1.38
CA SER A 67 12.79 -14.06 -0.45
C SER A 67 13.52 -13.68 0.84
N SER A 68 14.62 -12.90 0.74
CA SER A 68 15.34 -12.40 1.92
C SER A 68 14.46 -11.47 2.75
N TYR A 69 13.77 -10.53 2.09
CA TYR A 69 12.91 -9.57 2.77
C TYR A 69 11.71 -10.24 3.46
N LEU A 70 11.13 -11.28 2.84
CA LEU A 70 10.04 -12.05 3.43
C LEU A 70 10.48 -12.77 4.73
N GLN A 71 11.73 -13.23 4.82
CA GLN A 71 12.28 -13.79 6.06
C GLN A 71 12.45 -12.71 7.14
N GLU A 72 12.92 -11.51 6.79
CA GLU A 72 12.97 -10.38 7.74
C GLU A 72 11.57 -10.03 8.26
N ILE A 73 10.56 -10.01 7.38
CA ILE A 73 9.16 -9.75 7.77
C ILE A 73 8.62 -10.86 8.68
N ARG A 74 9.01 -12.12 8.46
CA ARG A 74 8.66 -13.23 9.35
C ARG A 74 9.25 -13.04 10.73
N GLU A 75 10.54 -12.74 10.84
CA GLU A 75 11.21 -12.49 12.13
C GLU A 75 10.60 -11.28 12.86
N LEU A 76 10.35 -10.19 12.12
CA LEU A 76 9.66 -9.01 12.63
C LEU A 76 8.27 -9.35 13.18
N ALA A 77 7.46 -10.07 12.40
CA ALA A 77 6.10 -10.45 12.79
C ALA A 77 6.09 -11.35 14.02
N LEU A 78 6.96 -12.36 14.09
CA LEU A 78 7.06 -13.23 15.26
C LEU A 78 7.47 -12.44 16.52
N THR A 79 8.49 -11.59 16.41
CA THR A 79 8.95 -10.74 17.53
C THR A 79 7.86 -9.77 17.98
N ALA A 80 7.14 -9.15 17.04
CA ALA A 80 6.03 -8.26 17.36
C ALA A 80 4.89 -8.99 18.07
N TYR A 81 4.57 -10.22 17.65
CA TYR A 81 3.54 -11.05 18.29
C TYR A 81 3.95 -11.54 19.68
N GLU A 82 5.24 -11.80 19.94
CA GLU A 82 5.76 -12.10 21.28
C GLU A 82 5.54 -10.95 22.27
N HIS A 83 5.49 -9.71 21.77
CA HIS A 83 5.28 -8.50 22.57
C HIS A 83 3.89 -7.87 22.38
N GLN A 84 2.92 -8.61 21.85
CA GLN A 84 1.62 -8.06 21.47
C GLN A 84 0.78 -7.52 22.63
N ASP A 85 1.12 -7.86 23.87
CA ASP A 85 0.41 -7.41 25.07
C ASP A 85 0.80 -5.98 25.50
N TYR A 86 1.85 -5.41 24.89
CA TYR A 86 2.28 -4.04 25.20
C TYR A 86 1.29 -3.02 24.59
N PRO A 87 0.64 -2.16 25.41
CA PRO A 87 -0.39 -1.26 24.89
C PRO A 87 0.17 -0.24 23.90
N PHE A 88 -0.52 -0.04 22.78
CA PHE A 88 -0.12 0.93 21.75
C PHE A 88 0.03 2.35 22.30
N GLU A 89 -0.91 2.80 23.13
CA GLU A 89 -0.88 4.13 23.75
C GLU A 89 0.36 4.36 24.63
N GLU A 90 0.80 3.32 25.35
CA GLU A 90 2.01 3.39 26.16
C GLU A 90 3.27 3.49 25.28
N LEU A 91 3.28 2.80 24.13
CA LEU A 91 4.36 2.91 23.14
C LEU A 91 4.46 4.34 22.60
N VAL A 92 3.33 4.93 22.20
CA VAL A 92 3.26 6.31 21.70
C VAL A 92 3.77 7.29 22.77
N ASN A 93 3.33 7.13 24.03
CA ASN A 93 3.76 7.99 25.13
C ASN A 93 5.27 7.90 25.38
N LYS A 94 5.84 6.69 25.35
CA LYS A 94 7.26 6.44 25.60
C LYS A 94 8.17 6.98 24.48
N LEU A 95 7.69 6.98 23.24
CA LEU A 95 8.44 7.48 22.09
C LEU A 95 8.45 9.02 21.99
N GLU A 96 7.72 9.71 22.88
CA GLU A 96 7.61 11.18 22.91
C GLU A 96 7.29 11.79 21.53
N THR A 97 6.53 11.08 20.70
CA THR A 97 6.16 11.56 19.37
C THR A 97 5.32 12.83 19.49
N LYS A 98 5.64 13.85 18.70
CA LYS A 98 4.85 15.09 18.65
C LYS A 98 3.42 14.75 18.23
N ARG A 99 2.46 14.91 19.13
CA ARG A 99 1.04 14.74 18.81
C ARG A 99 0.59 15.90 17.92
N GLU A 100 0.33 15.60 16.66
CA GLU A 100 -0.33 16.51 15.73
C GLU A 100 -1.80 16.13 15.62
N VAL A 101 -2.70 17.12 15.69
CA VAL A 101 -4.16 16.87 15.71
C VAL A 101 -4.66 16.17 14.43
N ASN A 102 -3.92 16.33 13.33
CA ASN A 102 -4.32 15.85 12.00
C ASN A 102 -3.48 14.66 11.50
N ARG A 103 -2.68 14.02 12.36
CA ARG A 103 -1.87 12.85 11.98
C ARG A 103 -1.95 11.75 13.01
N ASN A 104 -1.82 10.52 12.53
CA ASN A 104 -1.65 9.39 13.41
C ASN A 104 -0.22 9.41 13.99
N PRO A 105 -0.03 8.96 15.24
CA PRO A 105 1.22 9.18 15.97
C PRO A 105 2.42 8.39 15.42
N LEU A 106 2.19 7.22 14.80
CA LEU A 106 3.27 6.32 14.37
C LEU A 106 3.14 5.78 12.94
N PHE A 107 1.93 5.66 12.40
CA PHE A 107 1.69 5.14 11.06
C PHE A 107 0.38 5.68 10.49
N ASP A 108 0.36 5.92 9.18
CA ASP A 108 -0.82 6.36 8.44
C ASP A 108 -1.43 5.23 7.57
N ALA A 109 -0.71 4.10 7.48
CA ALA A 109 -1.10 2.92 6.71
C ALA A 109 -1.33 1.71 7.62
N MET A 110 -2.38 0.93 7.36
CA MET A 110 -2.80 -0.22 8.18
C MET A 110 -3.02 -1.46 7.31
N LEU A 111 -2.62 -2.64 7.79
CA LEU A 111 -2.94 -3.94 7.18
C LEU A 111 -3.81 -4.76 8.14
N VAL A 112 -5.00 -5.14 7.65
CA VAL A 112 -5.95 -5.98 8.38
C VAL A 112 -6.16 -7.27 7.60
N LEU A 113 -5.79 -8.41 8.17
CA LEU A 113 -6.16 -9.72 7.65
C LEU A 113 -7.26 -10.32 8.50
N GLN A 114 -8.39 -10.66 7.88
CA GLN A 114 -9.49 -11.38 8.53
C GLN A 114 -9.64 -12.75 7.89
N ASN A 115 -9.84 -13.76 8.75
CA ASN A 115 -10.27 -15.07 8.30
C ASN A 115 -11.80 -15.02 8.23
N SER A 116 -12.34 -15.06 7.01
CA SER A 116 -13.77 -15.18 6.79
C SER A 116 -14.20 -16.61 7.14
N GLU A 117 -14.55 -16.84 8.39
CA GLU A 117 -15.52 -17.90 8.68
C GLU A 117 -16.87 -17.38 8.18
N ASP A 118 -17.35 -17.93 7.06
CA ASP A 118 -18.72 -17.73 6.59
C ASP A 118 -19.66 -18.22 7.70
N PHE A 119 -19.99 -17.36 8.67
CA PHE A 119 -21.02 -17.62 9.66
C PHE A 119 -22.37 -17.59 8.94
N ARG A 120 -22.72 -18.72 8.32
CA ARG A 120 -24.06 -18.95 7.78
C ARG A 120 -24.98 -19.23 8.96
N PHE A 121 -25.66 -18.18 9.39
CA PHE A 121 -26.70 -18.28 10.40
C PHE A 121 -27.95 -18.88 9.73
N GLU A 122 -28.07 -20.20 9.75
CA GLU A 122 -29.25 -20.90 9.22
C GLU A 122 -30.37 -20.91 10.26
N VAL A 123 -31.42 -20.12 10.00
CA VAL A 123 -32.64 -20.13 10.82
C VAL A 123 -33.77 -20.70 9.97
N PRO A 124 -34.45 -21.79 10.40
CA PRO A 124 -35.52 -22.40 9.63
C PRO A 124 -36.60 -21.37 9.24
N GLY A 125 -36.89 -21.27 7.94
CA GLY A 125 -37.89 -20.34 7.40
C GLY A 125 -37.40 -18.91 7.17
N LEU A 126 -36.12 -18.60 7.42
CA LEU A 126 -35.52 -17.28 7.18
C LEU A 126 -34.26 -17.41 6.32
N SER A 127 -34.14 -16.55 5.31
CA SER A 127 -32.89 -16.34 4.58
C SER A 127 -32.19 -15.13 5.18
N ILE A 128 -31.01 -15.33 5.74
CA ILE A 128 -30.19 -14.27 6.35
C ILE A 128 -28.99 -14.04 5.44
N SER A 129 -28.83 -12.80 4.98
CA SER A 129 -27.65 -12.34 4.26
C SER A 129 -26.98 -11.20 5.03
N SER A 130 -25.65 -11.20 5.04
CA SER A 130 -24.90 -10.04 5.54
C SER A 130 -25.09 -8.89 4.56
N VAL A 131 -25.53 -7.74 5.08
CA VAL A 131 -25.51 -6.48 4.34
C VAL A 131 -24.35 -5.68 4.91
N THR A 132 -23.27 -5.53 4.16
CA THR A 132 -22.17 -4.66 4.55
C THR A 132 -22.69 -3.22 4.49
N PRO A 133 -22.82 -2.51 5.62
CA PRO A 133 -23.22 -1.11 5.58
C PRO A 133 -22.17 -0.30 4.82
N SER A 134 -22.60 0.79 4.20
CA SER A 134 -21.68 1.77 3.61
C SER A 134 -20.88 2.44 4.73
N HIS A 135 -19.73 1.86 5.07
CA HIS A 135 -18.76 2.47 5.97
C HIS A 135 -18.04 3.61 5.22
N ASN A 136 -18.61 4.81 5.32
CA ASN A 136 -18.08 6.02 4.65
C ASN A 136 -17.05 6.77 5.51
N VAL A 137 -16.49 6.13 6.53
CA VAL A 137 -15.52 6.75 7.45
C VAL A 137 -14.26 5.93 7.46
N SER A 138 -13.15 6.54 7.06
CA SER A 138 -11.82 5.96 7.17
C SER A 138 -11.16 6.39 8.48
N LYS A 139 -10.52 5.45 9.18
CA LYS A 139 -9.84 5.70 10.46
C LYS A 139 -8.37 6.07 10.31
N PHE A 140 -7.76 5.67 9.20
CA PHE A 140 -6.37 5.92 8.83
C PHE A 140 -6.35 6.50 7.42
N ASP A 141 -5.22 7.01 6.95
CA ASP A 141 -5.14 7.55 5.60
C ASP A 141 -5.39 6.46 4.56
N LEU A 142 -4.81 5.27 4.80
CA LEU A 142 -4.98 4.09 3.94
C LEU A 142 -5.01 2.80 4.78
N THR A 143 -5.99 1.94 4.54
CA THR A 143 -6.07 0.60 5.14
C THR A 143 -6.27 -0.44 4.05
N LEU A 144 -5.40 -1.45 4.02
CA LEU A 144 -5.58 -2.64 3.21
C LEU A 144 -6.28 -3.71 4.05
N HIS A 145 -7.51 -4.02 3.70
CA HIS A 145 -8.23 -5.18 4.21
C HIS A 145 -7.98 -6.38 3.29
N ALA A 146 -7.62 -7.51 3.86
CA ALA A 146 -7.50 -8.79 3.18
C ALA A 146 -8.41 -9.81 3.87
N GLU A 147 -9.18 -10.53 3.07
CA GLU A 147 -10.09 -11.59 3.51
C GLU A 147 -9.75 -12.88 2.75
N GLU A 148 -9.48 -13.95 3.50
CA GLU A 148 -9.19 -15.27 2.92
C GLU A 148 -10.49 -16.02 2.63
N HIS A 149 -10.70 -16.36 1.37
CA HIS A 149 -11.83 -17.15 0.87
C HIS A 149 -11.32 -18.46 0.26
N SER A 150 -12.25 -19.38 -0.02
CA SER A 150 -11.93 -20.68 -0.63
C SER A 150 -11.33 -20.57 -2.04
N ASP A 151 -11.61 -19.48 -2.76
CA ASP A 151 -11.15 -19.20 -4.13
C ASP A 151 -9.94 -18.25 -4.20
N GLY A 152 -9.46 -17.75 -3.06
CA GLY A 152 -8.31 -16.86 -3.01
C GLY A 152 -8.44 -15.78 -1.92
N ILE A 153 -7.72 -14.67 -2.11
CA ILE A 153 -7.71 -13.55 -1.16
C ILE A 153 -8.43 -12.38 -1.82
N ARG A 154 -9.43 -11.83 -1.14
CA ARG A 154 -10.06 -10.57 -1.54
C ARG A 154 -9.42 -9.43 -0.78
N CYS A 155 -8.91 -8.46 -1.53
CA CYS A 155 -8.30 -7.26 -0.97
C CYS A 155 -9.19 -6.05 -1.23
N ARG A 156 -9.37 -5.19 -0.23
CA ARG A 156 -10.09 -3.93 -0.32
C ARG A 156 -9.25 -2.81 0.29
N PHE A 157 -9.11 -1.72 -0.44
CA PHE A 157 -8.57 -0.48 0.11
C PHE A 157 -9.70 0.36 0.73
N GLU A 158 -9.54 0.71 1.99
CA GLU A 158 -10.27 1.79 2.66
C GLU A 158 -9.34 2.99 2.75
N TYR A 159 -9.83 4.19 2.44
CA TYR A 159 -8.98 5.37 2.32
C TYR A 159 -9.74 6.66 2.67
N SER A 160 -8.98 7.68 3.08
CA SER A 160 -9.51 9.03 3.31
C SER A 160 -9.75 9.76 1.99
N THR A 161 -11.02 10.08 1.69
CA THR A 161 -11.39 10.86 0.50
C THR A 161 -10.95 12.33 0.56
N ALA A 162 -10.51 12.80 1.73
CA ALA A 162 -9.86 14.10 1.86
C ALA A 162 -8.41 14.09 1.32
N LEU A 163 -7.81 12.91 1.15
CA LEU A 163 -6.41 12.74 0.73
C LEU A 163 -6.29 12.07 -0.64
N PHE A 164 -7.20 11.15 -0.98
CA PHE A 164 -7.10 10.33 -2.18
C PHE A 164 -8.38 10.35 -3.01
N GLU A 165 -8.19 10.47 -4.33
CA GLU A 165 -9.21 10.25 -5.34
C GLU A 165 -9.38 8.76 -5.64
N GLU A 166 -10.59 8.36 -6.05
CA GLU A 166 -10.91 6.96 -6.35
C GLU A 166 -10.01 6.39 -7.45
N GLU A 167 -9.75 7.17 -8.50
CA GLU A 167 -8.89 6.77 -9.61
C GLU A 167 -7.45 6.49 -9.15
N THR A 168 -6.99 7.19 -8.11
CA THR A 168 -5.66 6.98 -7.53
C THR A 168 -5.60 5.65 -6.79
N ILE A 169 -6.62 5.33 -6.00
CA ILE A 169 -6.67 4.08 -5.26
C ILE A 169 -6.90 2.87 -6.19
N ALA A 170 -7.72 3.03 -7.23
CA ALA A 170 -7.90 2.00 -8.26
C ALA A 170 -6.58 1.66 -8.99
N ARG A 171 -5.77 2.69 -9.27
CA ARG A 171 -4.43 2.51 -9.83
C ARG A 171 -3.49 1.81 -8.84
N TRP A 172 -3.52 2.17 -7.55
CA TRP A 172 -2.72 1.50 -6.52
C TRP A 172 -3.12 0.05 -6.29
N ALA A 173 -4.42 -0.27 -6.38
CA ALA A 173 -4.88 -1.66 -6.37
C ALA A 173 -4.32 -2.47 -7.54
N SER A 174 -4.25 -1.87 -8.73
CA SER A 174 -3.59 -2.48 -9.90
C SER A 174 -2.09 -2.68 -9.66
N HIS A 175 -1.40 -1.72 -9.04
CA HIS A 175 0.01 -1.85 -8.67
C HIS A 175 0.25 -2.97 -7.66
N PHE A 176 -0.63 -3.12 -6.67
CA PHE A 176 -0.55 -4.19 -5.69
C PHE A 176 -0.63 -5.57 -6.38
N ILE A 177 -1.57 -5.73 -7.31
CA ILE A 177 -1.69 -6.96 -8.11
C ILE A 177 -0.43 -7.21 -8.95
N GLU A 178 0.14 -6.18 -9.58
CA GLU A 178 1.36 -6.32 -10.38
C GLU A 178 2.57 -6.74 -9.54
N LEU A 179 2.71 -6.19 -8.34
CA LEU A 179 3.74 -6.62 -7.39
C LEU A 179 3.58 -8.09 -7.01
N VAL A 180 2.36 -8.53 -6.69
CA VAL A 180 2.08 -9.93 -6.37
C VAL A 180 2.46 -10.83 -7.56
N LYS A 181 2.08 -10.46 -8.79
CA LYS A 181 2.46 -11.22 -9.99
C LYS A 181 3.97 -11.32 -10.18
N GLY A 182 4.69 -10.20 -10.02
CA GLY A 182 6.14 -10.17 -10.11
C GLY A 182 6.80 -11.11 -9.09
N ILE A 183 6.34 -11.05 -7.84
CA ILE A 183 6.81 -11.92 -6.75
C ILE A 183 6.55 -13.40 -7.07
N THR A 184 5.36 -13.75 -7.55
CA THR A 184 5.01 -15.15 -7.88
C THR A 184 5.78 -15.69 -9.09
N SER A 185 6.32 -14.80 -9.92
CA SER A 185 7.11 -15.16 -11.10
C SER A 185 8.58 -15.40 -10.76
N ASP A 186 9.17 -14.58 -9.87
CA ASP A 186 10.54 -14.75 -9.38
C ASP A 186 10.71 -14.20 -7.96
N ILE A 187 10.82 -15.10 -6.98
CA ILE A 187 11.05 -14.76 -5.56
C ILE A 187 12.48 -14.28 -5.26
N GLN A 188 13.43 -14.45 -6.20
CA GLN A 188 14.80 -13.98 -6.07
C GLN A 188 15.02 -12.59 -6.71
N MET A 189 14.00 -12.04 -7.36
CA MET A 189 14.01 -10.69 -7.89
C MET A 189 14.32 -9.66 -6.79
N LYS A 190 15.14 -8.66 -7.12
CA LYS A 190 15.42 -7.56 -6.19
C LYS A 190 14.23 -6.63 -6.06
N LEU A 191 14.03 -6.08 -4.87
CA LEU A 191 12.94 -5.14 -4.61
C LEU A 191 13.02 -3.90 -5.51
N SER A 192 14.22 -3.44 -5.86
CA SER A 192 14.44 -2.33 -6.80
C SER A 192 13.96 -2.62 -8.22
N GLU A 193 14.00 -3.88 -8.65
CA GLU A 193 13.67 -4.30 -10.02
C GLU A 193 12.16 -4.50 -10.22
N MET A 194 11.42 -4.73 -9.12
CA MET A 194 9.97 -4.89 -9.14
C MET A 194 9.27 -3.65 -9.72
N GLN A 195 8.36 -3.89 -10.67
CA GLN A 195 7.58 -2.85 -11.33
C GLN A 195 6.21 -2.71 -10.67
N LEU A 196 5.74 -1.47 -10.52
CA LEU A 196 4.34 -1.18 -10.15
C LEU A 196 3.41 -1.19 -11.37
N LEU A 197 3.97 -0.91 -12.55
CA LEU A 197 3.22 -0.84 -13.80
C LEU A 197 3.34 -2.15 -14.55
N SER A 198 2.22 -2.60 -15.12
CA SER A 198 2.23 -3.65 -16.12
C SER A 198 3.00 -3.18 -17.36
N ALA A 199 3.55 -4.12 -18.13
CA ALA A 199 4.28 -3.80 -19.36
C ALA A 199 3.47 -2.92 -20.33
N PRO A 200 2.17 -3.19 -20.63
CA PRO A 200 1.38 -2.34 -21.50
C PRO A 200 1.16 -0.92 -20.95
N ALA A 201 0.94 -0.78 -19.63
CA ALA A 201 0.76 0.53 -19.01
C ALA A 201 2.06 1.35 -19.06
N ARG A 202 3.21 0.69 -18.89
CA ARG A 202 4.53 1.33 -19.01
C ARG A 202 4.81 1.75 -20.44
N GLU A 203 4.53 0.91 -21.43
CA GLU A 203 4.68 1.23 -22.85
C GLU A 203 3.83 2.44 -23.25
N LEU A 204 2.55 2.45 -22.89
CA LEU A 204 1.66 3.59 -23.15
C LEU A 204 2.20 4.89 -22.54
N LEU A 205 2.74 4.83 -21.32
CA LEU A 205 3.29 6.01 -20.64
C LEU A 205 4.55 6.53 -21.36
N LEU A 206 5.41 5.62 -21.82
CA LEU A 206 6.59 5.96 -22.64
C LEU A 206 6.19 6.53 -24.00
N GLU A 207 5.15 6.00 -24.65
CA GLU A 207 4.64 6.49 -25.93
C GLU A 207 3.95 7.85 -25.82
N THR A 208 3.27 8.12 -24.69
CA THR A 208 2.49 9.34 -24.50
C THR A 208 3.35 10.50 -23.98
N MET A 209 4.31 10.23 -23.09
CA MET A 209 5.16 11.26 -22.48
C MET A 209 6.56 11.35 -23.10
N GLY A 210 6.99 10.35 -23.87
CA GLY A 210 8.30 10.29 -24.52
C GLY A 210 8.36 10.93 -25.91
N GLN A 211 7.31 11.64 -26.33
CA GLN A 211 7.31 12.32 -27.62
C GLN A 211 8.12 13.61 -27.54
N TYR A 212 9.37 13.53 -28.00
CA TYR A 212 10.16 14.72 -28.25
C TYR A 212 9.74 15.31 -29.60
N ALA A 213 9.26 16.55 -29.59
CA ALA A 213 9.11 17.30 -30.83
C ALA A 213 10.50 17.55 -31.42
N ASP A 214 10.64 17.36 -32.73
CA ASP A 214 11.82 17.82 -33.44
C ASP A 214 11.77 19.35 -33.51
N TYR A 215 12.88 20.00 -33.16
CA TYR A 215 13.00 21.46 -33.21
C TYR A 215 14.45 21.82 -33.56
N PRO A 216 14.69 22.98 -34.21
CA PRO A 216 16.04 23.41 -34.57
C PRO A 216 16.89 23.59 -33.30
N ARG A 217 17.84 22.66 -33.06
CA ARG A 217 18.72 22.67 -31.86
C ARG A 217 19.97 23.50 -32.08
N ASP A 218 20.29 23.75 -33.33
CA ASP A 218 21.42 24.50 -33.85
C ASP A 218 21.11 25.99 -34.05
N GLU A 219 19.84 26.40 -33.90
CA GLU A 219 19.42 27.80 -33.96
C GLU A 219 19.03 28.34 -32.57
N SER A 220 19.45 29.56 -32.27
CA SER A 220 18.98 30.25 -31.07
C SER A 220 17.58 30.83 -31.30
N ILE A 221 16.81 30.98 -30.22
CA ILE A 221 15.51 31.69 -30.28
C ILE A 221 15.67 33.08 -30.91
N VAL A 222 16.79 33.76 -30.64
CA VAL A 222 17.12 35.06 -31.24
C VAL A 222 17.23 34.95 -32.76
N ARG A 223 17.88 33.91 -33.29
CA ARG A 223 18.05 33.72 -34.73
C ARG A 223 16.75 33.35 -35.43
N LEU A 224 15.92 32.54 -34.78
CA LEU A 224 14.56 32.23 -35.24
C LEU A 224 13.70 33.50 -35.27
N PHE A 225 13.82 34.38 -34.27
CA PHE A 225 13.13 35.66 -34.22
C PHE A 225 13.61 36.62 -35.32
N GLU A 226 14.92 36.74 -35.54
CA GLU A 226 15.50 37.56 -36.61
C GLU A 226 15.01 37.11 -37.99
N LYS A 227 14.96 35.80 -38.23
CA LYS A 227 14.44 35.23 -39.49
C LYS A 227 12.96 35.56 -39.68
N GLN A 228 12.15 35.39 -38.64
CA GLN A 228 10.72 35.72 -38.68
C GLN A 228 10.49 37.22 -38.93
N ALA A 229 11.28 38.10 -38.31
CA ALA A 229 11.20 39.54 -38.51
C ALA A 229 11.62 39.97 -39.93
N ALA A 230 12.61 39.28 -40.52
CA ALA A 230 13.02 39.52 -41.90
C ALA A 230 11.98 39.05 -42.93
N GLU A 231 11.32 37.92 -42.69
CA GLU A 231 10.27 37.38 -43.57
C GLU A 231 8.96 38.16 -43.48
N HIS A 232 8.64 38.73 -42.30
CA HIS A 232 7.37 39.41 -42.04
C HIS A 232 7.52 40.76 -41.31
N PRO A 233 8.18 41.76 -41.93
CA PRO A 233 8.55 43.01 -41.25
C PRO A 233 7.35 43.91 -40.86
N GLU A 234 6.25 43.84 -41.61
CA GLU A 234 5.06 44.70 -41.41
C GLU A 234 4.02 44.08 -40.46
N HIS A 235 4.25 42.86 -39.94
CA HIS A 235 3.31 42.21 -39.03
C HIS A 235 3.48 42.71 -37.60
N THR A 236 2.38 43.02 -36.93
CA THR A 236 2.38 43.41 -35.52
C THR A 236 2.92 42.27 -34.64
N ALA A 237 4.04 42.51 -33.96
CA ALA A 237 4.69 41.53 -33.09
C ALA A 237 4.26 41.64 -31.61
N VAL A 238 3.84 42.83 -31.15
CA VAL A 238 3.40 43.12 -29.78
C VAL A 238 2.31 44.20 -29.79
N VAL A 239 1.32 44.07 -28.90
CA VAL A 239 0.22 45.04 -28.67
C VAL A 239 0.16 45.41 -27.19
#